data_AF-A0A1L7U7N6-F1
#
_entry.id   AF-A0A1L7U7N6-F1
#
_cell.length_a   1.000
_cell.length_b   1.000
_cell.length_c   1.000
_cell.angle_alpha   90.00
_cell.angle_beta   90.00
_cell.angle_gamma   90.00
#
_symmetry.space_group_name_H-M   'P 1'
#
loop_
_entity.id
_entity.type
_entity.pdbx_description
1 polymer ?
#
loop_
_entity_poly.entity_id
_entity_poly.type
_entity_poly.pdbx_seq_one_letter_code
_entity_poly.pdbx_strand_id
1 'polypeptide(L)'
;MKPSLLVFAPKGDTDVALRKPNFRSHKEPLPEASDPKAAEEEHEEDEEGKGKEQDDQEELERPAWGDYNDVTSSIQSLDDLRNLKPSYDGQNVELCYRVSSAHLMLASPVFKAMIDGPFKESSHNKDGRFEVKTSECSAEALLILLDIIHGHHRDVPKTMEFSLLTEMAILVDYYECHEIVEMFAENWMASVIQEDDIEESDYQTNMSRLFISWVFGKIALFNSVVYSIIKLTAGPIETDLPLPCTILDLLEQRRQSYTKSFLDKIYELLDSFWSSDGGCTKEYAQLRFGCPAPHERPSYSRKEPLAAT
;
A
#
# COMPACT_ATOMS: atom_id res chain seq x y z
N MET A 1 -2.17 -15.88 -33.59
CA MET A 1 -1.50 -16.62 -32.49
C MET A 1 -0.23 -15.87 -32.15
N LYS A 2 0.02 -15.68 -30.86
CA LYS A 2 1.18 -14.97 -30.33
C LYS A 2 2.47 -15.72 -30.71
N PRO A 3 3.48 -15.09 -31.34
CA PRO A 3 4.71 -15.78 -31.76
C PRO A 3 5.64 -16.11 -30.59
N SER A 4 5.57 -15.37 -29.48
CA SER A 4 6.30 -15.65 -28.24
C SER A 4 5.61 -14.98 -27.05
N LEU A 5 6.01 -15.32 -25.82
CA LEU A 5 5.41 -14.82 -24.59
C LEU A 5 5.42 -13.27 -24.50
N LEU A 6 6.44 -12.61 -25.03
CA LEU A 6 6.64 -11.17 -24.92
C LEU A 6 6.27 -10.38 -26.18
N VAL A 7 5.84 -11.05 -27.25
CA VAL A 7 5.50 -10.40 -28.52
C VAL A 7 4.01 -10.53 -28.77
N PHE A 8 3.26 -9.47 -28.50
CA PHE A 8 1.82 -9.41 -28.67
C PHE A 8 1.44 -9.01 -30.10
N ALA A 9 2.22 -8.13 -30.71
CA ALA A 9 2.04 -7.73 -32.10
C ALA A 9 3.34 -8.00 -32.89
N PRO A 10 3.40 -9.02 -33.77
CA PRO A 10 4.61 -9.32 -34.54
C PRO A 10 5.08 -8.16 -35.42
N LYS A 11 4.13 -7.35 -35.91
CA LYS A 11 4.37 -6.10 -36.64
C LYS A 11 4.17 -4.87 -35.75
N GLY A 12 4.27 -5.06 -34.45
CA GLY A 12 4.13 -4.01 -33.44
C GLY A 12 5.15 -2.90 -33.67
N ASP A 13 4.67 -1.68 -33.52
CA ASP A 13 5.38 -0.43 -33.69
C ASP A 13 5.85 0.16 -32.35
N THR A 14 5.66 -0.57 -31.25
CA THR A 14 6.00 -0.11 -29.91
C THR A 14 6.65 -1.23 -29.08
N ASP A 15 7.68 -0.89 -28.33
CA ASP A 15 8.24 -1.70 -27.24
C ASP A 15 7.88 -1.05 -25.90
N VAL A 16 7.29 -1.82 -25.00
CA VAL A 16 7.12 -1.43 -23.60
C VAL A 16 8.30 -1.98 -22.82
N ALA A 17 9.20 -1.11 -22.39
CA ALA A 17 10.37 -1.44 -21.60
C ALA A 17 10.01 -1.36 -20.10
N LEU A 18 9.94 -2.53 -19.45
CA LEU A 18 9.74 -2.68 -18.01
C LEU A 18 11.10 -2.73 -17.29
N ARG A 19 11.36 -1.73 -16.45
CA ARG A 19 12.56 -1.62 -15.62
C ARG A 19 12.30 -2.07 -14.19
N LYS A 20 13.27 -2.74 -13.57
CA LYS A 20 13.14 -3.30 -12.20
C LYS A 20 11.84 -4.12 -12.04
N PRO A 21 11.66 -5.19 -12.83
CA PRO A 21 10.48 -6.03 -12.74
C PRO A 21 10.31 -6.64 -11.34
N ASN A 22 9.06 -6.88 -10.95
CA ASN A 22 8.69 -7.55 -9.70
C ASN A 22 9.24 -6.85 -8.43
N PHE A 23 9.41 -5.52 -8.49
CA PHE A 23 10.04 -4.74 -7.44
C PHE A 23 9.39 -4.92 -6.05
N ARG A 24 8.06 -4.89 -5.98
CA ARG A 24 7.31 -5.07 -4.72
C ARG A 24 7.53 -6.44 -4.08
N SER A 25 7.62 -7.50 -4.88
CA SER A 25 7.87 -8.88 -4.40
C SER A 25 9.29 -9.08 -3.86
N HIS A 26 10.22 -8.16 -4.14
CA HIS A 26 11.62 -8.23 -3.76
C HIS A 26 12.08 -7.07 -2.86
N LYS A 27 11.15 -6.32 -2.25
CA LYS A 27 11.52 -5.32 -1.23
C LYS A 27 12.27 -6.02 -0.09
N GLU A 28 13.52 -5.64 0.14
CA GLU A 28 14.24 -6.01 1.35
C GLU A 28 13.50 -5.41 2.57
N PRO A 29 13.42 -6.12 3.70
CA PRO A 29 12.86 -5.56 4.92
C PRO A 29 13.62 -4.27 5.28
N LEU A 30 12.89 -3.18 5.50
CA LEU A 30 13.47 -1.95 6.04
C LEU A 30 14.18 -2.27 7.36
N PRO A 31 15.41 -1.78 7.60
CA PRO A 31 16.03 -1.88 8.92
C PRO A 31 15.10 -1.23 9.93
N GLU A 32 14.80 -1.93 11.03
CA GLU A 32 13.96 -1.43 12.13
C GLU A 32 14.41 0.00 12.49
N ALA A 33 13.47 0.94 12.41
CA ALA A 33 13.72 2.32 12.76
C ALA A 33 14.20 2.37 14.22
N SER A 34 15.46 2.75 14.40
CA SER A 34 16.02 3.05 15.71
C SER A 34 15.36 4.34 16.21
N ASP A 35 14.90 4.34 17.46
CA ASP A 35 14.20 5.45 18.13
C ASP A 35 14.73 6.84 17.74
N PRO A 36 13.89 7.77 17.25
CA PRO A 36 14.28 9.16 17.10
C PRO A 36 14.22 9.84 18.46
N LYS A 37 15.32 9.76 19.21
CA LYS A 37 15.57 10.67 20.33
C LYS A 37 16.83 11.48 20.03
N ALA A 38 16.64 12.80 20.05
CA ALA A 38 17.63 13.87 19.90
C ALA A 38 17.92 14.34 18.47
N ALA A 39 17.03 15.22 17.96
CA ALA A 39 17.43 16.46 17.27
C ALA A 39 16.21 17.41 17.19
N GLU A 40 15.81 17.97 18.35
CA GLU A 40 15.36 19.37 18.42
C GLU A 40 16.67 20.20 18.28
N GLU A 41 16.82 21.35 17.63
CA GLU A 41 16.01 22.54 17.30
C GLU A 41 16.63 23.09 15.97
N GLU A 42 16.00 23.90 15.10
CA GLU A 42 15.62 25.30 15.29
C GLU A 42 14.68 25.73 14.13
N HIS A 43 13.60 26.47 14.46
CA HIS A 43 12.72 27.17 13.54
C HIS A 43 13.14 28.65 13.41
N GLU A 44 13.16 29.11 12.15
CA GLU A 44 12.72 30.40 11.56
C GLU A 44 12.67 31.72 12.36
N GLU A 45 13.20 32.79 11.76
CA GLU A 45 12.53 34.07 11.39
C GLU A 45 13.54 34.88 10.49
N ASP A 46 13.20 35.37 9.29
CA ASP A 46 12.68 36.72 9.05
C ASP A 46 12.15 36.91 7.59
N GLU A 47 11.07 37.68 7.46
CA GLU A 47 10.48 38.19 6.21
C GLU A 47 11.21 39.42 5.62
N GLU A 48 11.24 39.55 4.28
CA GLU A 48 10.53 40.59 3.49
C GLU A 48 11.12 40.80 2.07
N GLY A 49 10.28 40.57 1.06
CA GLY A 49 10.04 41.50 -0.06
C GLY A 49 11.07 41.67 -1.19
N LYS A 50 10.78 41.08 -2.36
CA LYS A 50 10.44 41.80 -3.63
C LYS A 50 10.40 40.85 -4.82
N GLY A 51 9.29 40.90 -5.56
CA GLY A 51 9.05 40.03 -6.70
C GLY A 51 9.96 40.27 -7.90
N LYS A 52 10.06 39.21 -8.71
CA LYS A 52 10.12 39.22 -10.17
C LYS A 52 9.61 37.86 -10.64
N GLU A 53 8.62 37.89 -11.52
CA GLU A 53 8.19 36.74 -12.32
C GLU A 53 9.38 36.25 -13.12
N GLN A 54 9.75 34.98 -12.91
CA GLN A 54 10.56 34.21 -13.86
C GLN A 54 10.05 32.78 -13.85
N ASP A 55 9.55 32.42 -15.03
CA ASP A 55 9.05 31.12 -15.45
C ASP A 55 10.24 30.16 -15.54
N ASP A 56 10.63 29.61 -14.40
CA ASP A 56 11.64 28.56 -14.33
C ASP A 56 10.89 27.23 -14.24
N GLN A 57 10.73 26.59 -15.40
CA GLN A 57 10.49 25.16 -15.50
C GLN A 57 11.60 24.48 -14.71
N GLU A 58 11.28 23.98 -13.50
CA GLU A 58 12.08 22.95 -12.86
C GLU A 58 12.07 21.74 -13.79
N GLU A 59 13.07 21.72 -14.67
CA GLU A 59 13.59 20.54 -15.32
C GLU A 59 13.95 19.57 -14.18
N LEU A 60 12.99 18.70 -13.83
CA LEU A 60 13.24 17.50 -13.05
C LEU A 60 14.42 16.79 -13.71
N GLU A 61 15.61 17.03 -13.17
CA GLU A 61 16.85 16.41 -13.61
C GLU A 61 16.64 14.90 -13.54
N ARG A 62 16.46 14.31 -14.72
CA ARG A 62 16.34 12.87 -14.91
C ARG A 62 17.59 12.24 -14.30
N PRO A 63 17.48 11.31 -13.33
CA PRO A 63 18.65 10.64 -12.81
C PRO A 63 19.37 9.94 -13.97
N ALA A 64 20.70 10.10 -14.00
CA ALA A 64 21.59 9.58 -15.02
C ALA A 64 21.23 8.14 -15.37
N TRP A 65 21.11 7.85 -16.67
CA TRP A 65 20.76 6.55 -17.20
C TRP A 65 21.81 5.51 -16.76
N GLY A 66 21.52 4.76 -15.71
CA GLY A 66 22.22 3.51 -15.42
C GLY A 66 21.98 2.54 -16.58
N ASP A 67 23.04 1.85 -17.01
CA ASP A 67 22.96 0.82 -18.05
C ASP A 67 22.08 -0.34 -17.56
N TYR A 68 20.87 -0.47 -18.10
CA TYR A 68 19.96 -1.56 -17.75
C TYR A 68 20.37 -2.83 -18.49
N ASN A 69 20.36 -3.96 -17.80
CA ASN A 69 20.60 -5.26 -18.40
C ASN A 69 19.31 -5.76 -19.06
N ASP A 70 19.23 -5.71 -20.39
CA ASP A 70 18.12 -6.26 -21.16
C ASP A 70 18.16 -7.79 -21.16
N VAL A 71 17.17 -8.40 -20.50
CA VAL A 71 17.03 -9.85 -20.36
C VAL A 71 15.93 -10.44 -21.24
N THR A 72 15.35 -9.65 -22.16
CA THR A 72 14.20 -10.04 -22.99
C THR A 72 14.42 -11.36 -23.73
N SER A 73 15.62 -11.58 -24.27
CA SER A 73 15.96 -12.80 -25.02
C SER A 73 16.09 -14.05 -24.14
N SER A 74 16.27 -13.89 -22.83
CA SER A 74 16.44 -14.98 -21.86
C SER A 74 15.10 -15.53 -21.36
N ILE A 75 13.99 -14.78 -21.50
CA ILE A 75 12.67 -15.20 -21.02
C ILE A 75 12.02 -16.15 -22.02
N GLN A 76 11.81 -17.40 -21.61
CA GLN A 76 11.22 -18.45 -22.45
C GLN A 76 9.89 -18.95 -21.91
N SER A 77 9.65 -18.78 -20.60
CA SER A 77 8.47 -19.27 -19.91
C SER A 77 7.88 -18.23 -18.96
N LEU A 78 6.65 -18.48 -18.52
CA LEU A 78 5.99 -17.67 -17.49
C LEU A 78 6.74 -17.76 -16.15
N ASP A 79 7.37 -18.89 -15.84
CA ASP A 79 8.13 -19.07 -14.61
C ASP A 79 9.42 -18.24 -14.63
N ASP A 80 10.07 -18.05 -15.77
CA ASP A 80 11.22 -17.14 -15.89
C ASP A 80 10.82 -15.70 -15.57
N LEU A 81 9.63 -15.29 -16.03
CA LEU A 81 9.06 -13.96 -15.83
C LEU A 81 8.73 -13.70 -14.35
N ARG A 82 8.14 -14.69 -13.67
CA ARG A 82 7.78 -14.65 -12.26
C ARG A 82 8.99 -14.56 -11.35
N ASN A 83 10.06 -15.29 -11.68
CA ASN A 83 11.27 -15.35 -10.88
C ASN A 83 12.28 -14.24 -11.20
N LEU A 84 11.89 -13.30 -12.08
CA LEU A 84 12.77 -12.23 -12.50
C LEU A 84 12.99 -11.23 -11.36
N LYS A 85 14.24 -10.96 -11.03
CA LYS A 85 14.62 -10.00 -9.99
C LYS A 85 14.72 -8.57 -10.55
N PRO A 86 14.54 -7.54 -9.72
CA PRO A 86 14.67 -6.16 -10.18
C PRO A 86 16.11 -5.78 -10.55
N SER A 87 17.11 -6.43 -9.97
CA SER A 87 18.53 -6.25 -10.28
C SER A 87 19.35 -7.52 -10.01
N TYR A 88 20.49 -7.64 -10.69
CA TYR A 88 21.53 -8.64 -10.43
C TYR A 88 22.87 -7.93 -10.28
N ASP A 89 23.63 -8.23 -9.23
CA ASP A 89 24.97 -7.68 -8.99
C ASP A 89 25.06 -6.14 -9.08
N GLY A 90 24.00 -5.45 -8.60
CA GLY A 90 23.90 -3.99 -8.63
C GLY A 90 23.46 -3.40 -9.97
N GLN A 91 23.24 -4.23 -11.00
CA GLN A 91 22.74 -3.80 -12.30
C GLN A 91 21.23 -4.02 -12.40
N ASN A 92 20.48 -2.96 -12.72
CA ASN A 92 19.03 -3.04 -12.88
C ASN A 92 18.65 -3.84 -14.13
N VAL A 93 17.57 -4.60 -14.02
CA VAL A 93 17.04 -5.42 -15.11
C VAL A 93 16.01 -4.63 -15.93
N GLU A 94 16.03 -4.83 -17.24
CA GLU A 94 15.00 -4.34 -18.18
C GLU A 94 14.45 -5.49 -19.03
N LEU A 95 13.15 -5.46 -19.28
CA LEU A 95 12.39 -6.45 -20.04
C LEU A 95 11.49 -5.75 -21.05
N CYS A 96 11.54 -6.13 -22.32
CA CYS A 96 10.77 -5.50 -23.38
C CYS A 96 9.59 -6.37 -23.87
N TYR A 97 8.41 -5.77 -23.95
CA TYR A 97 7.24 -6.35 -24.59
C TYR A 97 6.96 -5.68 -25.93
N ARG A 98 6.89 -6.46 -27.01
CA ARG A 98 6.54 -5.94 -28.34
C ARG A 98 5.04 -5.88 -28.50
N VAL A 99 4.52 -4.68 -28.71
CA VAL A 99 3.08 -4.37 -28.71
C VAL A 99 2.71 -3.44 -29.85
N SER A 100 1.41 -3.19 -30.01
CA SER A 100 0.87 -2.22 -30.96
C SER A 100 0.46 -0.94 -30.24
N SER A 101 1.01 0.20 -30.68
CA SER A 101 0.66 1.52 -30.14
C SER A 101 -0.86 1.75 -30.16
N ALA A 102 -1.51 1.45 -31.29
CA ALA A 102 -2.93 1.66 -31.50
C ALA A 102 -3.80 0.91 -30.46
N HIS A 103 -3.43 -0.32 -30.09
CA HIS A 103 -4.15 -1.06 -29.06
C HIS A 103 -3.96 -0.43 -27.67
N LEU A 104 -2.72 -0.05 -27.33
CA LEU A 104 -2.43 0.62 -26.06
C LEU A 104 -3.20 1.95 -25.93
N MET A 105 -3.13 2.80 -26.95
CA MET A 105 -3.77 4.13 -26.96
C MET A 105 -5.29 4.06 -26.91
N LEU A 106 -5.89 3.01 -27.49
CA LEU A 106 -7.33 2.79 -27.45
C LEU A 106 -7.77 2.33 -26.05
N ALA A 107 -6.97 1.48 -25.40
CA ALA A 107 -7.32 0.88 -24.12
C ALA A 107 -7.04 1.76 -22.90
N SER A 108 -6.13 2.73 -23.01
CA SER A 108 -5.66 3.52 -21.88
C SER A 108 -5.36 4.97 -22.28
N PRO A 109 -5.96 5.96 -21.58
CA PRO A 109 -5.61 7.36 -21.78
C PRO A 109 -4.16 7.66 -21.38
N VAL A 110 -3.62 6.94 -20.40
CA VAL A 110 -2.23 7.08 -19.94
C VAL A 110 -1.25 6.61 -21.00
N PHE A 111 -1.46 5.42 -21.60
CA PHE A 111 -0.63 5.00 -22.73
C PHE A 111 -0.78 5.92 -23.94
N LYS A 112 -1.99 6.44 -24.19
CA LYS A 112 -2.19 7.47 -25.22
C LYS A 112 -1.36 8.72 -24.97
N ALA A 113 -1.35 9.24 -23.75
CA ALA A 113 -0.52 10.39 -23.39
C ALA A 113 0.98 10.09 -23.51
N MET A 114 1.42 8.87 -23.17
CA MET A 114 2.82 8.46 -23.31
C MET A 114 3.26 8.37 -24.79
N ILE A 115 2.38 7.94 -25.69
CA ILE A 115 2.71 7.73 -27.12
C ILE A 115 2.50 9.00 -27.95
N ASP A 116 1.41 9.74 -27.72
CA ASP A 116 1.04 10.92 -28.49
C ASP A 116 1.47 12.26 -27.84
N GLY A 117 2.04 12.22 -26.63
CA GLY A 117 2.45 13.41 -25.89
C GLY A 117 3.70 14.13 -26.43
N PRO A 118 4.10 15.25 -25.80
CA PRO A 118 5.19 16.11 -26.27
C PRO A 118 6.56 15.43 -26.35
N PHE A 119 6.73 14.24 -25.76
CA PHE A 119 7.96 13.45 -25.79
C PHE A 119 8.08 12.49 -26.99
N LYS A 120 7.11 12.52 -27.91
CA LYS A 120 6.98 11.64 -29.09
C LYS A 120 8.27 11.51 -29.92
N GLU A 121 9.03 12.59 -30.11
CA GLU A 121 10.25 12.58 -30.95
C GLU A 121 11.45 11.89 -30.28
N SER A 122 11.50 11.85 -28.94
CA SER A 122 12.60 11.23 -28.17
C SER A 122 12.41 9.74 -27.89
N SER A 123 11.29 9.18 -28.35
CA SER A 123 10.79 7.88 -27.91
C SER A 123 11.08 6.73 -28.89
N HIS A 124 11.81 6.95 -29.97
CA HIS A 124 12.11 5.86 -30.91
C HIS A 124 13.38 5.11 -30.48
N ASN A 125 13.31 3.78 -30.43
CA ASN A 125 14.47 2.94 -30.17
C ASN A 125 15.34 2.75 -31.43
N LYS A 126 16.44 2.00 -31.29
CA LYS A 126 17.42 1.73 -32.36
C LYS A 126 16.80 1.11 -33.62
N ASP A 127 15.64 0.47 -33.48
CA ASP A 127 14.93 -0.17 -34.58
C ASP A 127 13.79 0.70 -35.15
N GLY A 128 13.69 1.97 -34.73
CA GLY A 128 12.69 2.92 -35.21
C GLY A 128 11.27 2.67 -34.68
N ARG A 129 11.12 2.02 -33.53
CA ARG A 129 9.82 1.80 -32.86
C ARG A 129 9.67 2.70 -31.66
N PHE A 130 8.43 3.07 -31.33
CA PHE A 130 8.13 3.78 -30.09
C PHE A 130 8.57 2.96 -28.87
N GLU A 131 9.06 3.63 -27.85
CA GLU A 131 9.55 3.07 -26.60
C GLU A 131 8.73 3.69 -25.47
N VAL A 132 7.90 2.87 -24.84
CA VAL A 132 7.16 3.24 -23.63
C VAL A 132 7.91 2.67 -22.46
N LYS A 133 8.32 3.53 -21.51
CA LYS A 133 9.04 3.09 -20.31
C LYS A 133 8.08 2.96 -19.14
N THR A 134 8.16 1.83 -18.47
CA THR A 134 7.48 1.58 -17.19
C THR A 134 8.48 0.96 -16.22
N SER A 135 8.22 1.09 -14.93
CA SER A 135 9.15 0.62 -13.90
C SER A 135 8.44 0.09 -12.69
N GLU A 136 9.11 -0.82 -11.98
CA GLU A 136 8.76 -1.25 -10.63
C GLU A 136 7.37 -1.93 -10.51
N CYS A 137 6.86 -2.49 -11.61
CA CYS A 137 5.62 -3.27 -11.62
C CYS A 137 5.88 -4.78 -11.80
N SER A 138 4.88 -5.58 -11.46
CA SER A 138 4.88 -7.01 -11.76
C SER A 138 4.96 -7.27 -13.26
N ALA A 139 5.93 -8.10 -13.67
CA ALA A 139 6.09 -8.49 -15.06
C ALA A 139 4.92 -9.36 -15.54
N GLU A 140 4.45 -10.29 -14.68
CA GLU A 140 3.31 -11.15 -15.00
C GLU A 140 2.01 -10.36 -15.10
N ALA A 141 1.74 -9.44 -14.17
CA ALA A 141 0.54 -8.62 -14.23
C ALA A 141 0.50 -7.78 -15.51
N LEU A 142 1.64 -7.18 -15.89
CA LEU A 142 1.76 -6.41 -17.12
C LEU A 142 1.54 -7.29 -18.36
N LEU A 143 2.10 -8.50 -18.38
CA LEU A 143 1.87 -9.45 -19.46
C LEU A 143 0.38 -9.75 -19.65
N ILE A 144 -0.33 -10.04 -18.56
CA ILE A 144 -1.76 -10.36 -18.59
C ILE A 144 -2.57 -9.14 -19.06
N LEU A 145 -2.26 -7.95 -18.56
CA LEU A 145 -2.89 -6.72 -19.00
C LEU A 145 -2.71 -6.49 -20.50
N LEU A 146 -1.49 -6.71 -21.00
CA LEU A 146 -1.20 -6.60 -22.43
C LEU A 146 -1.94 -7.66 -23.26
N ASP A 147 -2.14 -8.88 -22.75
CA ASP A 147 -2.93 -9.90 -23.44
C ASP A 147 -4.42 -9.50 -23.52
N ILE A 148 -4.96 -8.84 -22.48
CA ILE A 148 -6.30 -8.23 -22.53
C ILE A 148 -6.36 -7.13 -23.59
N ILE A 149 -5.43 -6.16 -23.54
CA ILE A 149 -5.39 -5.01 -24.48
C ILE A 149 -5.32 -5.48 -25.95
N HIS A 150 -4.59 -6.56 -26.22
CA HIS A 150 -4.43 -7.09 -27.58
C HIS A 150 -5.48 -8.16 -27.97
N GLY A 151 -6.47 -8.43 -27.11
CA GLY A 151 -7.53 -9.38 -27.41
C GLY A 151 -7.11 -10.86 -27.35
N HIS A 152 -6.00 -11.18 -26.72
CA HIS A 152 -5.51 -12.55 -26.52
C HIS A 152 -6.19 -13.24 -25.32
N HIS A 153 -7.51 -13.15 -25.22
CA HIS A 153 -8.27 -13.60 -24.05
C HIS A 153 -8.15 -15.10 -23.73
N ARG A 154 -7.66 -15.92 -24.68
CA ARG A 154 -7.36 -17.34 -24.43
C ARG A 154 -6.16 -17.56 -23.52
N ASP A 155 -5.25 -16.60 -23.49
CA ASP A 155 -4.02 -16.61 -22.69
C ASP A 155 -4.22 -15.91 -21.34
N VAL A 156 -5.37 -15.24 -21.15
CA VAL A 156 -5.75 -14.60 -19.88
C VAL A 156 -6.23 -15.67 -18.88
N PRO A 157 -5.66 -15.73 -17.67
CA PRO A 157 -6.03 -16.75 -16.70
C PRO A 157 -7.45 -16.54 -16.18
N LYS A 158 -8.17 -17.63 -15.87
CA LYS A 158 -9.54 -17.58 -15.34
C LYS A 158 -9.59 -17.28 -13.84
N THR A 159 -8.51 -17.58 -13.14
CA THR A 159 -8.31 -17.41 -11.70
C THR A 159 -6.91 -16.89 -11.49
N MET A 160 -6.67 -16.19 -10.38
CA MET A 160 -5.41 -15.51 -10.13
C MET A 160 -5.03 -15.68 -8.67
N GLU A 161 -3.74 -15.54 -8.31
CA GLU A 161 -3.33 -15.44 -6.91
C GLU A 161 -3.71 -14.05 -6.35
N PHE A 162 -4.00 -13.96 -5.05
CA PHE A 162 -4.34 -12.69 -4.40
C PHE A 162 -3.26 -11.59 -4.59
N SER A 163 -1.98 -11.96 -4.48
CA SER A 163 -0.85 -11.05 -4.70
C SER A 163 -0.85 -10.49 -6.13
N LEU A 164 -1.02 -11.36 -7.12
CA LEU A 164 -1.07 -10.98 -8.53
C LEU A 164 -2.30 -10.14 -8.88
N LEU A 165 -3.45 -10.38 -8.23
CA LEU A 165 -4.64 -9.54 -8.36
C LEU A 165 -4.41 -8.13 -7.80
N THR A 166 -3.63 -8.02 -6.71
CA THR A 166 -3.25 -6.72 -6.14
C THR A 166 -2.36 -5.96 -7.11
N GLU A 167 -1.34 -6.61 -7.68
CA GLU A 167 -0.48 -6.02 -8.72
C GLU A 167 -1.27 -5.62 -9.98
N MET A 168 -2.25 -6.44 -10.38
CA MET A 168 -3.15 -6.11 -11.48
C MET A 168 -3.99 -4.85 -11.17
N ALA A 169 -4.54 -4.73 -9.96
CA ALA A 169 -5.28 -3.53 -9.55
C ALA A 169 -4.40 -2.26 -9.61
N ILE A 170 -3.12 -2.36 -9.24
CA ILE A 170 -2.16 -1.24 -9.34
C ILE A 170 -2.00 -0.81 -10.81
N LEU A 171 -1.83 -1.77 -11.73
CA LEU A 171 -1.68 -1.47 -13.14
C LEU A 171 -2.96 -0.89 -13.75
N VAL A 172 -4.12 -1.41 -13.37
CA VAL A 172 -5.43 -0.95 -13.87
C VAL A 172 -5.71 0.49 -13.45
N ASP A 173 -5.43 0.82 -12.18
CA ASP A 173 -5.54 2.17 -11.66
C ASP A 173 -4.53 3.11 -12.34
N TYR A 174 -3.26 2.70 -12.40
CA TYR A 174 -2.18 3.51 -12.98
C TYR A 174 -2.38 3.81 -14.47
N TYR A 175 -2.81 2.83 -15.26
CA TYR A 175 -3.06 3.02 -16.69
C TYR A 175 -4.50 3.43 -17.01
N GLU A 176 -5.35 3.61 -16.00
CA GLU A 176 -6.77 3.98 -16.15
C GLU A 176 -7.53 3.11 -17.16
N CYS A 177 -7.33 1.79 -17.13
CA CYS A 177 -7.87 0.84 -18.12
C CYS A 177 -8.94 -0.10 -17.55
N HIS A 178 -9.73 0.40 -16.59
CA HIS A 178 -10.76 -0.35 -15.87
C HIS A 178 -11.75 -1.10 -16.77
N GLU A 179 -12.26 -0.44 -17.82
CA GLU A 179 -13.32 -0.97 -18.69
C GLU A 179 -12.91 -2.28 -19.39
N ILE A 180 -11.68 -2.39 -19.87
CA ILE A 180 -11.23 -3.59 -20.59
C ILE A 180 -10.93 -4.77 -19.66
N VAL A 181 -10.67 -4.51 -18.38
CA VAL A 181 -10.33 -5.54 -17.38
C VAL A 181 -11.55 -6.03 -16.61
N GLU A 182 -12.62 -5.22 -16.54
CA GLU A 182 -13.82 -5.45 -15.73
C GLU A 182 -14.34 -6.90 -15.80
N MET A 183 -14.51 -7.43 -17.02
CA MET A 183 -15.06 -8.78 -17.26
C MET A 183 -14.19 -9.91 -16.67
N PHE A 184 -12.89 -9.70 -16.52
CA PHE A 184 -11.97 -10.68 -15.95
C PHE A 184 -11.86 -10.51 -14.43
N ALA A 185 -11.87 -9.26 -13.97
CA ALA A 185 -11.71 -8.91 -12.56
C ALA A 185 -12.76 -9.58 -11.67
N GLU A 186 -14.01 -9.69 -12.12
CA GLU A 186 -15.07 -10.36 -11.34
C GLU A 186 -14.74 -11.82 -11.03
N ASN A 187 -14.26 -12.55 -12.04
CA ASN A 187 -13.87 -13.93 -11.91
C ASN A 187 -12.62 -14.10 -11.03
N TRP A 188 -11.65 -13.20 -11.16
CA TRP A 188 -10.45 -13.22 -10.32
C TRP A 188 -10.78 -12.94 -8.86
N MET A 189 -11.56 -11.89 -8.57
CA MET A 189 -11.99 -11.56 -7.21
C MET A 189 -12.76 -12.70 -6.56
N ALA A 190 -13.72 -13.29 -7.28
CA ALA A 190 -14.49 -14.44 -6.78
C ALA A 190 -13.61 -15.67 -6.49
N SER A 191 -12.43 -15.77 -7.10
CA SER A 191 -11.52 -16.90 -6.88
C SER A 191 -10.61 -16.76 -5.65
N VAL A 192 -10.42 -15.56 -5.11
CA VAL A 192 -9.46 -15.29 -4.01
C VAL A 192 -9.99 -14.46 -2.85
N ILE A 193 -11.14 -13.81 -3.00
CA ILE A 193 -11.73 -13.00 -1.95
C ILE A 193 -12.96 -13.72 -1.40
N GLN A 194 -12.82 -14.25 -0.18
CA GLN A 194 -13.93 -14.74 0.60
C GLN A 194 -14.24 -13.73 1.70
N GLU A 195 -15.49 -13.29 1.79
CA GLU A 195 -15.89 -12.26 2.76
C GLU A 195 -15.77 -12.75 4.20
N ASP A 196 -15.96 -14.05 4.43
CA ASP A 196 -15.84 -14.68 5.75
C ASP A 196 -14.41 -14.56 6.33
N ASP A 197 -13.39 -14.45 5.46
CA ASP A 197 -11.98 -14.38 5.87
C ASP A 197 -11.55 -12.95 6.30
N ILE A 198 -12.41 -11.92 6.12
CA ILE A 198 -12.03 -10.50 6.30
C ILE A 198 -11.65 -10.18 7.75
N GLU A 199 -12.39 -10.67 8.74
CA GLU A 199 -12.10 -10.39 10.16
C GLU A 199 -10.88 -11.17 10.68
N GLU A 200 -10.56 -12.32 10.05
CA GLU A 200 -9.45 -13.20 10.47
C GLU A 200 -8.12 -12.85 9.78
N SER A 201 -8.17 -12.07 8.70
CA SER A 201 -7.00 -11.71 7.92
C SER A 201 -6.17 -10.61 8.56
N ASP A 202 -4.87 -10.60 8.25
CA ASP A 202 -3.98 -9.54 8.70
C ASP A 202 -4.29 -8.17 8.05
N TYR A 203 -3.69 -7.13 8.64
CA TYR A 203 -3.87 -5.75 8.22
C TYR A 203 -3.47 -5.53 6.74
N GLN A 204 -2.33 -6.07 6.29
CA GLN A 204 -1.82 -5.84 4.93
C GLN A 204 -2.73 -6.48 3.87
N THR A 205 -3.25 -7.68 4.16
CA THR A 205 -4.21 -8.38 3.32
C THR A 205 -5.50 -7.59 3.21
N ASN A 206 -5.99 -7.04 4.32
CA ASN A 206 -7.17 -6.18 4.31
C ASN A 206 -6.93 -4.85 3.58
N MET A 207 -5.75 -4.23 3.70
CA MET A 207 -5.40 -3.05 2.89
C MET A 207 -5.36 -3.36 1.40
N SER A 208 -4.88 -4.54 1.02
CA SER A 208 -4.89 -5.00 -0.38
C SER A 208 -6.31 -5.23 -0.89
N ARG A 209 -7.19 -5.87 -0.08
CA ARG A 209 -8.63 -6.00 -0.42
C ARG A 209 -9.32 -4.66 -0.55
N LEU A 210 -9.01 -3.71 0.35
CA LEU A 210 -9.55 -2.36 0.31
C LEU A 210 -9.18 -1.70 -1.02
N PHE A 211 -7.90 -1.74 -1.40
CA PHE A 211 -7.43 -1.19 -2.67
C PHE A 211 -8.07 -1.87 -3.88
N ILE A 212 -8.10 -3.21 -3.94
CA ILE A 212 -8.78 -3.97 -5.01
C ILE A 212 -10.25 -3.55 -5.13
N SER A 213 -10.96 -3.46 -3.99
CA SER A 213 -12.38 -3.09 -3.97
C SER A 213 -12.62 -1.65 -4.41
N TRP A 214 -11.69 -0.74 -4.15
CA TRP A 214 -11.72 0.64 -4.61
C TRP A 214 -11.55 0.71 -6.13
N VAL A 215 -10.47 0.13 -6.66
CA VAL A 215 -10.14 0.12 -8.09
C VAL A 215 -11.28 -0.49 -8.90
N PHE A 216 -11.80 -1.64 -8.50
CA PHE A 216 -12.88 -2.32 -9.23
C PHE A 216 -14.30 -1.92 -8.78
N GLY A 217 -14.45 -0.86 -8.00
CA GLY A 217 -15.77 -0.30 -7.63
C GLY A 217 -16.69 -1.25 -6.85
N LYS A 218 -16.13 -2.20 -6.07
CA LYS A 218 -16.90 -3.18 -5.30
C LYS A 218 -17.28 -2.63 -3.92
N ILE A 219 -18.33 -1.81 -3.89
CA ILE A 219 -18.79 -1.06 -2.70
C ILE A 219 -19.06 -1.95 -1.48
N ALA A 220 -19.69 -3.12 -1.66
CA ALA A 220 -20.01 -4.02 -0.55
C ALA A 220 -18.74 -4.54 0.14
N LEU A 221 -17.80 -5.04 -0.66
CA LEU A 221 -16.48 -5.49 -0.20
C LEU A 221 -15.71 -4.34 0.46
N PHE A 222 -15.68 -3.16 -0.17
CA PHE A 222 -15.03 -1.97 0.37
C PHE A 222 -15.52 -1.66 1.79
N ASN A 223 -16.84 -1.56 1.97
CA ASN A 223 -17.42 -1.25 3.28
C ASN A 223 -17.13 -2.32 4.34
N SER A 224 -17.17 -3.59 3.97
CA SER A 224 -16.85 -4.70 4.88
C SER A 224 -15.41 -4.62 5.37
N VAL A 225 -14.47 -4.40 4.45
CA VAL A 225 -13.04 -4.27 4.77
C VAL A 225 -12.76 -3.00 5.59
N VAL A 226 -13.37 -1.87 5.25
CA VAL A 226 -13.27 -0.62 6.05
C VAL A 226 -13.71 -0.83 7.49
N TYR A 227 -14.82 -1.53 7.70
CA TYR A 227 -15.31 -1.85 9.03
C TYR A 227 -14.31 -2.71 9.82
N SER A 228 -13.74 -3.73 9.18
CA SER A 228 -12.71 -4.59 9.77
C SER A 228 -11.45 -3.79 10.17
N ILE A 229 -10.93 -2.95 9.27
CA ILE A 229 -9.75 -2.10 9.53
C ILE A 229 -9.99 -1.15 10.71
N ILE A 230 -11.13 -0.45 10.74
CA ILE A 230 -11.46 0.49 11.83
C ILE A 230 -11.56 -0.24 13.18
N LYS A 231 -12.11 -1.47 13.18
CA LYS A 231 -12.36 -2.26 14.39
C LYS A 231 -11.09 -2.91 14.94
N LEU A 232 -10.20 -3.40 14.07
CA LEU A 232 -9.09 -4.28 14.45
C LEU A 232 -7.73 -3.59 14.49
N THR A 233 -7.57 -2.44 13.82
CA THR A 233 -6.27 -1.75 13.76
C THR A 233 -6.05 -0.84 14.97
N ALA A 234 -5.02 -1.16 15.76
CA ALA A 234 -4.62 -0.38 16.92
C ALA A 234 -3.83 0.90 16.56
N GLY A 235 -3.00 0.83 15.50
CA GLY A 235 -2.11 1.91 15.07
C GLY A 235 -2.69 2.83 13.99
N PRO A 236 -1.88 3.79 13.50
CA PRO A 236 -2.21 4.61 12.33
C PRO A 236 -2.46 3.74 11.09
N ILE A 237 -3.36 4.20 10.22
CA ILE A 237 -3.60 3.55 8.92
C ILE A 237 -2.52 4.00 7.94
N GLU A 238 -1.64 3.06 7.56
CA GLU A 238 -0.56 3.25 6.61
C GLU A 238 -0.54 2.13 5.56
N THR A 239 -0.13 2.44 4.33
CA THR A 239 0.00 1.44 3.27
C THR A 239 0.98 1.91 2.20
N ASP A 240 1.62 0.96 1.51
CA ASP A 240 2.44 1.22 0.32
C ASP A 240 1.64 1.08 -0.99
N LEU A 241 0.33 0.84 -0.91
CA LEU A 241 -0.57 0.80 -2.06
C LEU A 241 -0.97 2.22 -2.47
N PRO A 242 -1.20 2.48 -3.77
CA PRO A 242 -1.55 3.80 -4.29
C PRO A 242 -3.04 4.13 -4.02
N LEU A 243 -3.46 4.06 -2.76
CA LEU A 243 -4.77 4.54 -2.35
C LEU A 243 -4.74 6.08 -2.30
N PRO A 244 -5.78 6.76 -2.82
CA PRO A 244 -5.91 8.21 -2.69
C PRO A 244 -5.80 8.66 -1.22
N CYS A 245 -4.99 9.69 -0.95
CA CYS A 245 -4.79 10.20 0.42
C CYS A 245 -6.11 10.56 1.10
N THR A 246 -7.08 11.09 0.35
CA THR A 246 -8.42 11.41 0.85
C THR A 246 -9.12 10.19 1.49
N ILE A 247 -8.91 8.99 0.94
CA ILE A 247 -9.46 7.76 1.51
C ILE A 247 -8.73 7.42 2.80
N LEU A 248 -7.40 7.48 2.80
CA LEU A 248 -6.58 7.18 3.98
C LEU A 248 -6.89 8.14 5.13
N ASP A 249 -6.96 9.45 4.85
CA ASP A 249 -7.29 10.49 5.82
C ASP A 249 -8.67 10.27 6.43
N LEU A 250 -9.67 9.95 5.60
CA LEU A 250 -11.04 9.69 6.06
C LEU A 250 -11.12 8.41 6.91
N LEU A 251 -10.38 7.36 6.53
CA LEU A 251 -10.32 6.13 7.31
C LEU A 251 -9.69 6.36 8.67
N GLU A 252 -8.56 7.08 8.71
CA GLU A 252 -7.87 7.37 9.96
C GLU A 252 -8.71 8.28 10.85
N GLN A 253 -9.34 9.32 10.30
CA GLN A 253 -10.28 10.18 11.03
C GLN A 253 -11.42 9.36 11.64
N ARG A 254 -12.00 8.43 10.88
CA ARG A 254 -13.11 7.61 11.34
C ARG A 254 -12.68 6.61 12.41
N ARG A 255 -11.49 6.02 12.27
CA ARG A 255 -10.87 5.15 13.28
C ARG A 255 -10.66 5.89 14.58
N GLN A 256 -10.04 7.07 14.55
CA GLN A 256 -9.83 7.91 15.73
C GLN A 256 -11.14 8.33 16.40
N SER A 257 -12.14 8.72 15.62
CA SER A 257 -13.47 9.09 16.13
C SER A 257 -14.15 7.91 16.84
N TYR A 258 -14.08 6.71 16.25
CA TYR A 258 -14.64 5.50 16.84
C TYR A 258 -13.94 5.11 18.14
N THR A 259 -12.60 5.09 18.15
CA THR A 259 -11.78 4.82 19.33
C THR A 259 -12.08 5.81 20.45
N LYS A 260 -12.14 7.11 20.13
CA LYS A 260 -12.48 8.15 21.10
C LYS A 260 -13.88 7.92 21.69
N SER A 261 -14.89 7.74 20.85
CA SER A 261 -16.27 7.51 21.31
C SER A 261 -16.40 6.25 22.17
N PHE A 262 -15.64 5.20 21.86
CA PHE A 262 -15.59 3.97 22.64
C PHE A 262 -14.97 4.20 24.02
N LEU A 263 -13.82 4.89 24.08
CA LEU A 263 -13.14 5.22 25.33
C LEU A 263 -13.99 6.18 26.19
N ASP A 264 -14.60 7.19 25.59
CA ASP A 264 -15.49 8.14 26.28
C ASP A 264 -16.63 7.38 26.99
N LYS A 265 -17.27 6.41 26.32
CA LYS A 265 -18.31 5.57 26.93
C LYS A 265 -17.80 4.70 28.07
N ILE A 266 -16.58 4.17 27.97
CA ILE A 266 -15.97 3.40 29.07
C ILE A 266 -15.71 4.31 30.27
N TYR A 267 -15.19 5.52 30.04
CA TYR A 267 -14.94 6.48 31.11
C TYR A 267 -16.24 6.98 31.75
N GLU A 268 -17.29 7.24 30.98
CA GLU A 268 -18.62 7.58 31.51
C GLU A 268 -19.20 6.46 32.39
N LEU A 269 -19.08 5.21 31.97
CA LEU A 269 -19.51 4.05 32.77
C LEU A 269 -18.70 3.93 34.05
N LEU A 270 -17.38 4.12 33.97
CA LEU A 270 -16.50 4.08 35.12
C LEU A 270 -16.90 5.17 36.12
N ASP A 271 -17.01 6.42 35.68
CA ASP A 271 -17.42 7.55 36.52
C ASP A 271 -18.78 7.34 37.19
N SER A 272 -19.74 6.74 36.46
CA SER A 272 -21.04 6.39 37.02
C SER A 272 -20.94 5.34 38.14
N PHE A 273 -20.04 4.37 38.00
CA PHE A 273 -19.81 3.32 38.99
C PHE A 273 -19.17 3.89 40.27
N TRP A 274 -18.16 4.74 40.13
CA TRP A 274 -17.50 5.38 41.28
C TRP A 274 -18.41 6.42 41.97
N SER A 275 -19.24 7.14 41.21
CA SER A 275 -20.19 8.11 41.77
C SER A 275 -21.39 7.44 42.45
N SER A 276 -21.70 6.19 42.11
CA SER A 276 -22.80 5.41 42.70
C SER A 276 -22.46 4.76 44.05
N ASP A 277 -21.22 4.85 44.55
CA ASP A 277 -20.83 4.30 45.86
C ASP A 277 -21.33 5.13 47.06
N GLY A 278 -22.15 6.16 46.81
CA GLY A 278 -22.89 6.91 47.83
C GLY A 278 -24.11 6.17 48.42
N GLY A 279 -24.36 4.92 48.04
CA GLY A 279 -25.58 4.20 48.38
C GLY A 279 -25.38 2.71 48.68
N CYS A 280 -24.29 2.33 49.35
CA CYS A 280 -24.18 0.99 49.94
C CYS A 280 -25.28 0.85 51.03
N THR A 281 -26.46 0.36 50.68
CA THR A 281 -27.47 -0.05 51.67
C THR A 281 -26.83 -1.08 52.59
N LYS A 282 -26.91 -0.84 53.90
CA LYS A 282 -26.21 -1.49 55.00
C LYS A 282 -26.39 -3.02 55.15
N GLU A 283 -26.87 -3.74 54.14
CA GLU A 283 -27.09 -5.19 54.18
C GLU A 283 -25.99 -6.02 53.49
N TYR A 284 -25.11 -5.42 52.66
CA TYR A 284 -24.05 -6.19 51.97
C TYR A 284 -22.65 -6.07 52.58
N ALA A 285 -22.48 -5.36 53.69
CA ALA A 285 -21.21 -5.26 54.41
C ALA A 285 -20.79 -6.55 55.15
N GLN A 286 -21.59 -7.62 55.12
CA GLN A 286 -21.29 -8.87 55.83
C GLN A 286 -20.70 -9.99 54.95
N LEU A 287 -20.49 -9.79 53.64
CA LEU A 287 -20.03 -10.87 52.75
C LEU A 287 -18.76 -10.58 51.95
N ARG A 288 -18.02 -9.51 52.24
CA ARG A 288 -16.78 -9.18 51.52
C ARG A 288 -15.56 -9.16 52.44
N PHE A 289 -14.91 -10.33 52.49
CA PHE A 289 -13.55 -10.65 52.95
C PHE A 289 -13.23 -10.53 54.45
N GLY A 290 -12.72 -11.65 55.00
CA GLY A 290 -12.10 -11.71 56.31
C GLY A 290 -11.01 -10.65 56.46
N CYS A 291 -11.29 -9.68 57.33
CA CYS A 291 -10.31 -8.70 57.76
C CYS A 291 -9.36 -9.38 58.76
N PRO A 292 -8.03 -9.43 58.51
CA PRO A 292 -7.09 -9.79 59.57
C PRO A 292 -7.10 -8.66 60.62
N ALA A 293 -7.18 -9.05 61.89
CA ALA A 293 -7.15 -8.13 63.02
C ALA A 293 -5.87 -7.26 63.00
N PRO A 294 -5.95 -5.98 63.41
CA PRO A 294 -4.79 -5.12 63.44
C PRO A 294 -3.78 -5.63 64.48
N HIS A 295 -2.59 -6.00 64.01
CA HIS A 295 -1.42 -6.23 64.87
C HIS A 295 -1.10 -4.95 65.64
N GLU A 296 -1.08 -5.05 66.97
CA GLU A 296 -0.54 -4.04 67.87
C GLU A 296 0.93 -3.77 67.53
N ARG A 297 1.28 -2.49 67.32
CA ARG A 297 2.68 -2.06 67.23
C ARG A 297 3.31 -2.11 68.64
N PRO A 298 4.51 -2.70 68.82
CA PRO A 298 5.19 -2.62 70.09
C PRO A 298 5.75 -1.20 70.29
N SER A 299 5.43 -0.64 71.46
CA SER A 299 5.93 0.63 71.97
C SER A 299 7.44 0.57 72.21
N TYR A 300 8.23 1.29 71.42
CA TYR A 300 9.62 1.61 71.79
C TYR A 300 9.65 2.89 72.60
N SER A 301 9.95 2.74 73.89
CA SER A 301 10.14 3.84 74.82
C SER A 301 11.49 4.52 74.58
N ARG A 302 11.44 5.85 74.52
CA ARG A 302 12.55 6.79 74.35
C ARG A 302 13.51 6.70 75.55
N LYS A 303 14.81 6.50 75.29
CA LYS A 303 15.88 6.96 76.20
C LYS A 303 16.63 8.10 75.52
N GLU A 304 16.58 9.25 76.16
CA GLU A 304 17.26 10.49 75.80
C GLU A 304 18.76 10.47 76.19
N PRO A 305 19.55 11.44 75.70
CA PRO A 305 20.99 11.33 75.46
C PRO A 305 21.85 11.91 76.58
N LEU A 306 23.16 11.60 76.58
CA LEU A 306 24.32 12.28 77.22
C LEU A 306 25.55 11.41 76.89
N ALA A 307 26.77 11.86 76.60
CA ALA A 307 27.41 13.15 76.35
C ALA A 307 28.78 12.83 75.71
N ALA A 308 29.41 13.83 75.08
CA ALA A 308 30.70 13.73 74.43
C ALA A 308 31.87 13.46 75.41
N THR A 309 32.90 12.75 74.95
CA THR A 309 34.30 13.20 75.01
C THR A 309 35.13 12.49 73.95
#